data_AF-A0A4Y2T289-F1
#
_entry.id   AF-A0A4Y2T289-F1
#
_cell.length_a   1.000
_cell.length_b   1.000
_cell.length_c   1.000
_cell.angle_alpha   90.00
_cell.angle_beta   90.00
_cell.angle_gamma   90.00
#
_symmetry.space_group_name_H-M   'P 1'
#
loop_
_entity.id
_entity.type
_entity.pdbx_description
1 polymer ?
#
loop_
_entity_poly.entity_id
_entity_poly.type
_entity_poly.pdbx_seq_one_letter_code
_entity_poly.pdbx_strand_id
1 'polypeptide(L)'
;MWFSIKTSKYFKEGPKLVYQSIQSSRYLPEDLRNIVDPVFERNYFFAHLEHLMLAMTQDNTKHIRELGLRRILKAKQLDQKRTTIKTFIPPKLYFKAEAQIAHKFAASLILT
;
A
#
# COMPACT_ATOMS: atom_id res chain seq x y z
N MET A 1 13.34 -4.23 -10.40
CA MET A 1 12.39 -3.75 -9.38
C MET A 1 11.05 -3.34 -10.00
N TRP A 2 11.01 -2.27 -10.81
CA TRP A 2 9.78 -1.78 -11.47
C TRP A 2 9.12 -2.81 -12.40
N PHE A 3 9.90 -3.44 -13.27
CA PHE A 3 9.41 -4.52 -14.15
C PHE A 3 8.81 -5.67 -13.35
N SER A 4 9.44 -6.06 -12.23
CA SER A 4 8.96 -7.13 -11.36
C SER A 4 7.57 -6.86 -10.77
N ILE A 5 7.26 -5.59 -10.45
CA ILE A 5 5.93 -5.17 -9.99
C ILE A 5 4.89 -5.36 -11.10
N LYS A 6 5.20 -4.89 -12.32
CA LYS A 6 4.29 -4.98 -13.48
C LYS A 6 4.13 -6.40 -14.02
N THR A 7 5.15 -7.25 -13.90
CA THR A 7 5.11 -8.65 -14.35
C THR A 7 4.54 -9.60 -13.29
N SER A 8 4.34 -9.14 -12.06
CA SER A 8 3.78 -9.97 -11.01
C SER A 8 2.33 -10.32 -11.34
N LYS A 9 2.08 -11.61 -11.61
CA LYS A 9 0.74 -12.13 -11.92
C LYS A 9 -0.16 -12.19 -10.67
N TYR A 10 0.45 -12.18 -9.49
CA TYR A 10 -0.25 -12.38 -8.22
C TYR A 10 -0.34 -11.08 -7.42
N PHE A 11 -1.58 -10.72 -7.08
CA PHE A 11 -1.92 -9.59 -6.23
C PHE A 11 -1.24 -9.60 -4.85
N LYS A 12 -0.81 -10.79 -4.38
CA LYS A 12 -0.08 -10.98 -3.11
C LYS A 12 1.26 -10.27 -3.09
N GLU A 13 1.99 -10.33 -4.20
CA GLU A 13 3.39 -9.90 -4.26
C GLU A 13 3.51 -8.41 -4.59
N GLY A 14 2.53 -7.82 -5.27
CA GLY A 14 2.52 -6.41 -5.65
C GLY A 14 2.80 -5.45 -4.48
N PRO A 15 2.00 -5.48 -3.39
CA PRO A 15 2.21 -4.60 -2.23
C PRO A 15 3.59 -4.82 -1.56
N LYS A 16 4.06 -6.07 -1.51
CA LYS A 16 5.36 -6.42 -0.92
C LYS A 16 6.52 -5.87 -1.74
N LEU A 17 6.44 -5.99 -3.07
CA LEU A 17 7.43 -5.45 -3.99
C LEU A 17 7.44 -3.92 -3.95
N VAL A 18 6.28 -3.26 -3.84
CA VAL A 18 6.21 -1.80 -3.64
C VAL A 18 6.88 -1.39 -2.33
N TYR A 19 6.60 -2.09 -1.23
CA TYR A 19 7.24 -1.81 0.05
C TYR A 19 8.76 -1.95 -0.02
N GLN A 20 9.25 -3.06 -0.59
CA GLN A 20 10.69 -3.28 -0.79
C GLN A 20 11.31 -2.18 -1.66
N SER A 21 10.62 -1.78 -2.72
CA SER A 21 11.09 -0.72 -3.62
C SER A 21 11.21 0.63 -2.91
N ILE A 22 10.24 0.98 -2.05
CA ILE A 22 10.28 2.19 -1.22
C ILE A 22 11.43 2.10 -0.21
N GLN A 23 11.65 0.94 0.43
CA GLN A 23 12.77 0.76 1.36
C GLN A 23 14.12 0.90 0.66
N SER A 24 14.29 0.30 -0.52
CA SER A 24 15.51 0.45 -1.32
C SER A 24 15.73 1.89 -1.79
N SER A 25 14.66 2.61 -2.15
CA SER A 25 14.73 4.01 -2.59
C SER A 25 15.33 4.94 -1.53
N ARG A 26 15.17 4.61 -0.24
CA ARG A 26 15.70 5.42 0.88
C ARG A 26 17.22 5.52 0.91
N TYR A 27 17.92 4.55 0.32
CA TYR A 27 19.38 4.52 0.28
C TYR A 27 19.96 5.19 -0.98
N LEU A 28 19.12 5.70 -1.88
CA LEU A 28 19.56 6.42 -3.08
C LEU A 28 19.99 7.87 -2.73
N PRO A 29 20.97 8.42 -3.45
CA PRO A 29 21.26 9.85 -3.40
C PRO A 29 20.05 10.67 -3.88
N GLU A 30 19.94 11.91 -3.40
CA GLU A 30 18.75 12.75 -3.58
C GLU A 30 18.39 12.97 -5.06
N ASP A 31 19.39 13.14 -5.93
CA ASP A 31 19.19 13.32 -7.38
C ASP A 31 18.48 12.12 -8.02
N LEU A 32 18.87 10.90 -7.62
CA LEU A 32 18.24 9.68 -8.12
C LEU A 32 16.86 9.47 -7.50
N ARG A 33 16.69 9.82 -6.23
CA ARG A 33 15.39 9.76 -5.55
C ARG A 33 14.36 10.69 -6.23
N ASN A 34 14.76 11.89 -6.64
CA ASN A 34 13.88 12.83 -7.33
C ASN A 34 13.35 12.30 -8.68
N ILE A 35 14.06 11.37 -9.32
CA ILE A 35 13.63 10.69 -10.54
C ILE A 35 12.69 9.51 -10.22
N VAL A 36 13.01 8.77 -9.16
CA VAL A 36 12.36 7.51 -8.81
C VAL A 36 11.03 7.72 -8.07
N ASP A 37 10.96 8.69 -7.16
CA ASP A 37 9.76 8.97 -6.34
C ASP A 37 8.52 9.29 -7.21
N PRO A 38 8.59 10.16 -8.25
CA PRO A 38 7.47 10.39 -9.16
C PRO A 38 7.05 9.14 -9.97
N VAL A 39 7.96 8.18 -10.17
CA VAL A 39 7.62 6.91 -10.82
C VAL A 39 6.80 6.04 -9.88
N PHE A 40 7.12 6.03 -8.57
CA PHE A 40 6.33 5.33 -7.57
C PHE A 40 4.94 5.95 -7.38
N GLU A 41 4.82 7.28 -7.30
CA GLU A 41 3.54 7.96 -7.12
C GLU A 41 2.56 7.65 -8.27
N ARG A 42 3.04 7.71 -9.52
CA ARG A 42 2.22 7.40 -10.71
C ARG A 42 1.75 5.95 -10.77
N ASN A 43 2.40 5.07 -10.01
CA ASN A 43 2.22 3.63 -10.13
C ASN A 43 1.86 2.95 -8.80
N TYR A 44 1.37 3.73 -7.85
CA TYR A 44 0.98 3.27 -6.52
C TYR A 44 -0.24 2.32 -6.52
N PHE A 45 -0.73 1.88 -7.68
CA PHE A 45 -1.88 0.98 -7.83
C PHE A 45 -1.85 -0.22 -6.84
N PHE A 46 -0.67 -0.82 -6.64
CA PHE A 46 -0.52 -1.96 -5.74
C PHE A 46 -0.52 -1.64 -4.25
N ALA A 47 -0.37 -0.37 -3.86
CA ALA A 47 -0.33 0.02 -2.46
C ALA A 47 -1.59 0.79 -2.02
N HIS A 48 -2.63 0.75 -2.85
CA HIS A 48 -3.99 1.07 -2.42
C HIS A 48 -4.43 0.15 -1.27
N LEU A 49 -5.25 0.71 -0.37
CA LEU A 49 -5.77 -0.01 0.79
C LEU A 49 -6.47 -1.33 0.38
N GLU A 50 -7.21 -1.33 -0.72
CA GLU A 50 -7.92 -2.52 -1.21
C GLU A 50 -6.94 -3.65 -1.57
N HIS A 51 -5.85 -3.32 -2.26
CA HIS A 51 -4.84 -4.29 -2.67
C HIS A 51 -4.05 -4.81 -1.46
N LEU A 52 -3.73 -3.91 -0.53
CA LEU A 52 -3.05 -4.25 0.72
C LEU A 52 -3.91 -5.18 1.58
N MET A 53 -5.20 -4.88 1.74
CA MET A 53 -6.13 -5.72 2.50
C MET A 53 -6.30 -7.10 1.84
N LEU A 54 -6.39 -7.17 0.52
CA LEU A 54 -6.44 -8.44 -0.21
C LEU A 54 -5.17 -9.26 0.00
N ALA A 55 -3.99 -8.65 -0.10
CA ALA A 55 -2.72 -9.34 0.19
C ALA A 55 -2.65 -9.83 1.64
N MET A 56 -3.13 -9.04 2.61
CA MET A 56 -3.20 -9.45 4.02
C MET A 56 -4.06 -10.69 4.22
N THR A 57 -5.19 -10.85 3.51
CA THR A 57 -6.02 -12.07 3.63
C THR A 57 -5.31 -13.35 3.16
N GLN A 58 -4.28 -13.20 2.33
CA GLN A 58 -3.53 -14.30 1.74
C GLN A 58 -2.15 -14.48 2.41
N ASP A 59 -1.87 -13.76 3.49
CA ASP A 59 -0.63 -13.84 4.26
C ASP A 59 -0.50 -15.20 4.97
N ASN A 60 0.73 -15.67 5.18
CA ASN A 60 0.99 -16.94 5.87
C ASN A 60 0.65 -16.87 7.37
N THR A 61 0.62 -15.68 7.95
CA THR A 61 0.44 -15.46 9.37
C THR A 61 -1.04 -15.27 9.72
N LYS A 62 -1.58 -16.12 10.60
CA LYS A 62 -3.01 -16.15 10.96
C LYS A 62 -3.54 -14.79 11.42
N HIS A 63 -2.81 -14.10 12.30
CA HIS A 63 -3.25 -12.81 12.85
C HIS A 63 -3.35 -11.71 11.77
N ILE A 64 -2.47 -11.73 10.76
CA ILE A 64 -2.50 -10.78 9.63
C ILE A 64 -3.72 -11.04 8.75
N ARG A 65 -4.02 -12.31 8.47
CA ARG A 65 -5.22 -12.70 7.71
C ARG A 65 -6.51 -12.27 8.41
N GLU A 66 -6.62 -12.52 9.71
CA GLU A 66 -7.77 -12.10 10.51
C GLU A 66 -7.95 -10.59 10.50
N LEU A 67 -6.85 -9.84 10.65
CA LEU A 67 -6.86 -8.38 10.57
C LEU A 67 -7.34 -7.89 9.19
N GLY A 68 -6.85 -8.51 8.11
CA GLY A 68 -7.26 -8.18 6.73
C GLY A 68 -8.76 -8.37 6.51
N LEU A 69 -9.28 -9.52 6.95
CA LEU A 69 -10.71 -9.82 6.84
C LEU A 69 -11.56 -8.84 7.66
N ARG A 70 -11.18 -8.55 8.91
CA ARG A 70 -11.89 -7.58 9.77
C ARG A 70 -11.95 -6.19 9.13
N ARG A 71 -10.86 -5.74 8.51
CA ARG A 71 -10.82 -4.44 7.82
C ARG A 71 -11.72 -4.39 6.59
N ILE A 72 -11.75 -5.46 5.78
CA ILE A 72 -12.67 -5.56 4.64
C ILE A 72 -14.12 -5.50 5.12
N LEU A 73 -14.47 -6.21 6.19
CA LEU A 73 -15.81 -6.18 6.76
C LEU A 73 -16.19 -4.78 7.28
N LYS A 74 -15.30 -4.10 8.03
CA LYS A 74 -15.51 -2.72 8.49
C LYS A 74 -15.69 -1.75 7.31
N ALA A 75 -14.86 -1.88 6.27
CA ALA A 75 -14.94 -1.04 5.08
C ALA A 75 -16.27 -1.22 4.33
N LYS A 76 -16.75 -2.48 4.18
CA LYS A 76 -18.05 -2.77 3.56
C LYS A 76 -19.22 -2.16 4.32
N GLN A 77 -19.19 -2.20 5.66
CA GLN A 77 -20.22 -1.56 6.50
C GLN A 77 -20.26 -0.04 6.32
N LEU A 78 -19.10 0.60 6.14
CA LEU A 78 -19.02 2.03 5.87
C LEU A 78 -19.54 2.39 4.47
N ASP A 79 -19.26 1.54 3.47
CA ASP A 79 -19.65 1.79 2.08
C ASP A 79 -21.14 1.57 1.81
N GLN A 80 -21.84 0.77 2.62
CA GLN A 80 -23.30 0.59 2.51
C GLN A 80 -24.09 1.91 2.63
N LYS A 81 -23.49 2.98 3.17
CA LYS A 81 -24.10 4.32 3.26
C LYS A 81 -23.79 5.21 2.05
N ARG A 82 -22.90 4.80 1.13
CA ARG A 82 -22.50 5.59 -0.04
C ARG A 82 -23.14 5.05 -1.31
N THR A 83 -23.87 5.92 -2.01
CA THR A 83 -24.54 5.65 -3.29
C THR A 83 -23.74 6.12 -4.51
N THR A 84 -22.58 6.77 -4.33
CA THR A 84 -21.79 7.37 -5.40
C THR A 84 -20.58 6.54 -5.79
N ILE A 85 -20.26 6.53 -7.10
CA ILE A 85 -19.06 5.88 -7.65
C ILE A 85 -17.81 6.58 -7.09
N LYS A 86 -16.85 5.81 -6.60
CA LYS A 86 -15.56 6.34 -6.12
C LYS A 86 -14.68 6.72 -7.31
N THR A 87 -14.36 8.01 -7.45
CA THR A 87 -13.33 8.45 -8.38
C THR A 87 -11.95 8.05 -7.85
N PHE A 88 -11.15 7.42 -8.69
CA PHE A 88 -9.78 7.07 -8.34
C PHE A 88 -8.91 8.32 -8.26
N ILE A 89 -8.32 8.57 -7.09
CA ILE A 89 -7.34 9.65 -6.88
C ILE A 89 -6.04 8.98 -6.42
N PRO A 90 -4.92 9.14 -7.17
CA PRO A 90 -3.63 8.65 -6.73
C PRO A 90 -3.26 9.28 -5.38
N PRO A 91 -2.97 8.49 -4.33
CA PRO A 91 -2.57 9.04 -3.05
C PRO A 91 -1.15 9.59 -3.13
N LYS A 92 -0.92 10.72 -2.46
CA LYS A 92 0.40 11.32 -2.33
C LYS A 92 1.26 10.49 -1.37
N LEU A 93 2.49 10.16 -1.77
CA LEU A 93 3.37 9.31 -0.97
C LEU A 93 4.37 10.13 -0.16
N TYR A 94 4.48 9.81 1.13
CA TYR A 94 5.46 10.43 2.02
C TYR A 94 6.71 9.54 2.10
N PHE A 95 7.63 9.69 1.14
CA PHE A 95 8.86 8.89 1.07
C PHE A 95 9.82 9.12 2.25
N LYS A 96 9.83 10.35 2.80
CA LYS A 96 10.66 10.76 3.96
C LYS A 96 10.10 10.35 5.33
N ALA A 97 8.96 9.66 5.38
CA ALA A 97 8.39 9.22 6.65
C ALA A 97 9.36 8.27 7.39
N GLU A 98 9.94 8.75 8.49
CA GLU A 98 10.78 7.97 9.40
C GLU A 98 10.06 6.68 9.81
N ALA A 99 10.81 5.62 10.15
CA ALA A 99 10.23 4.32 10.50
C ALA A 99 9.18 4.39 11.64
N GLN A 100 9.23 5.41 12.51
CA GLN A 100 8.17 5.69 13.48
C GLN A 100 6.83 6.06 12.83
N ILE A 101 6.86 6.74 11.69
CA ILE A 101 5.66 7.07 10.91
C ILE A 101 5.22 5.89 10.06
N ALA A 102 6.07 4.92 9.69
CA ALA A 102 5.58 3.68 9.06
C ALA A 102 4.73 2.85 10.04
N HIS A 103 5.11 2.82 11.32
CA HIS A 103 4.26 2.31 12.38
C HIS A 103 3.03 3.22 12.61
N LYS A 104 3.11 4.54 12.38
CA LYS A 104 1.92 5.44 12.35
C LYS A 104 1.14 5.47 11.04
N PHE A 105 1.62 4.92 9.93
CA PHE A 105 0.88 4.81 8.66
C PHE A 105 0.13 3.48 8.66
N ALA A 106 0.76 2.44 9.23
CA ALA A 106 0.06 1.29 9.75
C ALA A 106 -0.92 1.69 10.87
N ALA A 107 -0.51 2.49 11.87
CA ALA A 107 -1.33 2.79 13.05
C ALA A 107 -2.38 3.90 12.89
N SER A 108 -2.19 4.87 11.99
CA SER A 108 -3.25 5.81 11.57
C SER A 108 -4.34 5.09 10.80
N LEU A 109 -4.00 3.96 10.14
CA LEU A 109 -4.97 2.98 9.63
C LEU A 109 -5.42 1.93 10.68
N ILE A 110 -4.85 1.89 11.89
CA ILE A 110 -5.29 1.01 12.99
C ILE A 110 -6.24 1.75 13.96
N LEU A 111 -6.22 3.08 14.03
CA LEU A 111 -7.03 3.87 14.98
C LEU A 111 -8.03 4.86 14.36
N THR A 112 -8.42 4.69 13.10
CA THR A 112 -9.65 5.31 12.56
C THR A 112 -10.57 4.27 11.91
#